data_AF-A0A0N4X2T9-F1
#
_entry.id   AF-A0A0N4X2T9-F1
#
_cell.length_a   1.000
_cell.length_b   1.000
_cell.length_c   1.000
_cell.angle_alpha   90.00
_cell.angle_beta   90.00
_cell.angle_gamma   90.00
#
_symmetry.space_group_name_H-M   'P 1'
#
loop_
_entity.id
_entity.type
_entity.pdbx_description
1 polymer ?
#
loop_
_entity_poly.entity_id
_entity_poly.type
_entity_poly.pdbx_seq_one_letter_code
_entity_poly.pdbx_strand_id
1 'polypeptide(L)'
;MRYATVLSLALLLFTYVNAQKDPLGNNFNPISPGTFQGNSIWPGTFRGGVFDSNWRNQLGIGNHNATVTIEDGQTVVMVTINGENYTATFPGTNLSISTTSGTYNNPNGQVVDVFTITVNNQTYVYTTIDGKTTVTNGSGQVVSGGGPFHVTSR
;
A
#
# COMPACT_ATOMS: atom_id res chain seq x y z
N MET A 1 38.58 60.93 48.42
CA MET A 1 38.29 60.21 47.15
C MET A 1 39.53 59.48 46.68
N ARG A 2 39.61 58.15 46.88
CA ARG A 2 40.23 57.17 45.98
C ARG A 2 39.56 55.83 46.27
N TYR A 3 38.90 55.30 45.25
CA TYR A 3 38.06 54.11 45.28
C TYR A 3 38.94 52.85 45.27
N ALA A 4 38.65 51.89 46.15
CA ALA A 4 39.17 50.53 46.04
C ALA A 4 37.99 49.60 45.73
N THR A 5 38.11 48.98 44.56
CA THR A 5 37.21 48.07 43.86
C THR A 5 36.93 46.78 44.63
N VAL A 6 35.65 46.41 44.76
CA VAL A 6 34.92 45.28 44.14
C VAL A 6 35.58 43.90 44.32
N LEU A 7 34.84 42.96 44.93
CA LEU A 7 34.84 41.58 44.45
C LEU A 7 33.47 40.92 44.67
N SER A 8 32.72 40.87 43.56
CA SER A 8 31.46 40.16 43.39
C SER A 8 31.67 38.64 43.47
N LEU A 9 30.68 37.92 44.00
CA LEU A 9 30.52 36.50 43.73
C LEU A 9 29.09 36.26 43.21
N ALA A 10 28.94 36.36 41.89
CA ALA A 10 27.76 35.85 41.20
C ALA A 10 27.98 34.36 40.93
N LEU A 11 27.22 33.51 41.61
CA LEU A 11 27.24 32.06 41.39
C LEU A 11 26.28 31.71 40.26
N LEU A 12 26.79 31.54 39.05
CA LEU A 12 26.04 31.00 37.91
C LEU A 12 26.16 29.47 37.95
N LEU A 13 25.10 28.79 38.41
CA LEU A 13 24.98 27.34 38.26
C LEU A 13 24.63 27.02 36.81
N PHE A 14 25.57 26.46 36.06
CA PHE A 14 25.29 25.75 34.81
C PHE A 14 25.10 24.26 35.13
N THR A 15 23.86 23.78 35.08
CA THR A 15 23.59 22.34 35.05
C THR A 15 23.65 21.87 33.59
N TYR A 16 24.67 21.10 33.26
CA TYR A 16 24.74 20.38 31.99
C TYR A 16 23.83 19.14 32.07
N VAL A 17 22.66 19.22 31.46
CA VAL A 17 21.83 18.04 31.19
C VAL A 17 22.38 17.39 29.92
N ASN A 18 23.08 16.27 30.06
CA ASN A 18 23.42 15.44 28.90
C ASN A 18 22.13 14.79 28.39
N ALA A 19 21.51 15.39 27.38
CA ALA A 19 20.49 14.70 26.61
C ALA A 19 21.16 13.50 25.93
N GLN A 20 20.77 12.28 26.30
CA GLN A 20 21.17 11.06 25.60
C GLN A 20 20.67 11.18 24.15
N LYS A 21 21.59 11.53 23.24
CA LYS A 21 21.26 11.95 21.88
C LYS A 21 20.75 10.81 20.98
N ASP A 22 20.73 9.57 21.46
CA ASP A 22 20.16 8.48 20.68
C ASP A 22 19.71 7.33 21.61
N PRO A 23 18.39 7.09 21.81
CA PRO A 23 17.92 5.93 22.56
C PRO A 23 18.14 4.62 21.80
N LEU A 24 18.39 4.68 20.49
CA LEU A 24 18.59 3.55 19.60
C LEU A 24 19.95 3.73 18.90
N GLY A 25 21.02 3.74 19.70
CA GLY A 25 22.38 4.08 19.25
C GLY A 25 22.78 3.44 17.91
N ASN A 26 23.78 4.03 17.25
CA ASN A 26 24.23 3.81 15.85
C ASN A 26 24.21 2.39 15.23
N ASN A 27 24.07 1.32 16.01
CA ASN A 27 23.97 -0.07 15.57
C ASN A 27 22.57 -0.68 15.75
N PHE A 28 21.52 0.13 15.97
CA PHE A 28 20.15 -0.38 15.95
C PHE A 28 19.78 -0.82 14.54
N ASN A 29 19.94 -2.11 14.28
CA ASN A 29 19.41 -2.76 13.10
C ASN A 29 18.25 -3.68 13.53
N PRO A 30 17.00 -3.21 13.51
CA PRO A 30 15.85 -3.97 14.02
C PRO A 30 15.54 -5.21 13.18
N ILE A 31 16.24 -5.41 12.06
CA ILE A 31 15.99 -6.45 11.07
C ILE A 31 17.33 -7.08 10.70
N SER A 32 17.49 -8.38 10.95
CA SER A 32 18.75 -9.08 10.65
C SER A 32 19.12 -8.96 9.17
N PRO A 33 20.39 -8.74 8.81
CA PRO A 33 20.86 -8.80 7.42
C PRO A 33 20.55 -10.21 6.86
N GLY A 34 19.48 -10.31 6.07
CA GLY A 34 18.96 -11.59 5.57
C GLY A 34 17.43 -11.67 5.51
N THR A 35 16.70 -10.81 6.22
CA THR A 35 15.22 -10.78 6.16
C THR A 35 14.66 -9.98 4.97
N PHE A 36 15.50 -9.24 4.26
CA PHE A 36 15.12 -8.53 3.03
C PHE A 36 15.95 -9.05 1.86
N GLN A 37 15.58 -10.22 1.36
CA GLN A 37 16.06 -10.69 0.06
C GLN A 37 15.01 -10.35 -1.00
N GLY A 38 15.34 -9.42 -1.88
CA GLY A 38 14.64 -9.18 -3.14
C GLY A 38 14.16 -7.74 -3.32
N ASN A 39 14.36 -7.22 -4.53
CA ASN A 39 13.92 -5.91 -5.04
C ASN A 39 12.38 -5.76 -5.11
N SER A 40 11.64 -6.20 -4.09
CA SER A 40 10.21 -5.93 -3.93
C SER A 40 10.02 -5.19 -2.62
N ILE A 41 9.59 -3.93 -2.71
CA ILE A 41 9.19 -3.08 -1.58
C ILE A 41 7.87 -3.57 -0.93
N TRP A 42 7.42 -4.76 -1.32
CA TRP A 42 6.15 -5.36 -0.93
C TRP A 42 6.37 -6.82 -0.58
N PRO A 43 6.58 -7.14 0.70
CA PRO A 43 6.80 -8.51 1.09
C PRO A 43 5.45 -9.19 1.29
N GLY A 44 5.30 -10.35 0.67
CA GLY A 44 4.57 -11.43 1.32
C GLY A 44 5.10 -11.55 2.76
N THR A 45 4.18 -11.53 3.72
CA THR A 45 4.32 -11.81 5.16
C THR A 45 5.73 -11.57 5.73
N PHE A 46 5.91 -10.49 6.50
CA PHE A 46 7.05 -10.35 7.41
C PHE A 46 7.14 -11.60 8.31
N ARG A 47 8.08 -12.51 8.02
CA ARG A 47 8.28 -13.71 8.82
C ARG A 47 8.94 -13.30 10.13
N GLY A 48 8.14 -13.26 11.20
CA GLY A 48 8.60 -12.89 12.54
C GLY A 48 7.50 -12.50 13.53
N GLY A 49 6.22 -12.43 13.12
CA GLY A 49 5.12 -12.07 14.03
C GLY A 49 5.16 -10.62 14.51
N VAL A 50 5.95 -9.76 13.85
CA VAL A 50 6.13 -8.33 14.18
C VAL A 50 4.84 -7.53 13.98
N PHE A 51 3.95 -8.04 13.14
CA PHE A 51 2.63 -7.47 12.91
C PHE A 51 1.55 -8.52 13.21
N ASP A 52 0.46 -8.10 13.87
CA ASP A 52 -0.67 -8.98 14.15
C ASP A 52 -1.33 -9.46 12.86
N SER A 53 -2.02 -10.60 12.86
CA SER A 53 -2.58 -11.19 11.64
C SER A 53 -3.53 -10.27 10.85
N ASN A 54 -4.03 -9.19 11.46
CA ASN A 54 -4.95 -8.22 10.87
C ASN A 54 -4.32 -6.84 10.60
N TRP A 55 -3.00 -6.67 10.75
CA TRP A 55 -2.32 -5.38 10.57
C TRP A 55 -2.62 -4.71 9.22
N ARG A 56 -2.82 -5.52 8.17
CA ARG A 56 -3.18 -5.05 6.82
C ARG A 56 -4.57 -4.41 6.79
N ASN A 57 -5.53 -5.04 7.47
CA ASN A 57 -6.90 -4.53 7.59
C ASN A 57 -6.93 -3.24 8.43
N GLN A 58 -6.08 -3.13 9.46
CA GLN A 58 -5.97 -1.95 10.31
C GLN A 58 -5.38 -0.72 9.58
N LEU A 59 -4.53 -0.95 8.58
CA LEU A 59 -3.98 0.12 7.72
C LEU A 59 -4.89 0.50 6.54
N GLY A 60 -6.09 -0.09 6.43
CA GLY A 60 -6.98 0.14 5.29
C GLY A 60 -6.44 -0.42 3.97
N ILE A 61 -5.44 -1.30 4.03
CA ILE A 61 -4.90 -2.04 2.88
C ILE A 61 -5.83 -3.26 2.69
N GLY A 62 -7.00 -2.98 2.12
CA GLY A 62 -8.16 -3.88 2.09
C GLY A 62 -7.93 -5.22 1.40
N ASN A 63 -8.87 -6.15 1.64
CA ASN A 63 -8.97 -7.47 1.03
C ASN A 63 -8.65 -7.41 -0.48
N HIS A 64 -7.43 -7.78 -0.86
CA HIS A 64 -7.02 -7.76 -2.25
C HIS A 64 -7.52 -9.03 -2.93
N ASN A 65 -8.57 -8.89 -3.74
CA ASN A 65 -9.01 -9.96 -4.65
C ASN A 65 -8.04 -10.15 -5.82
N ALA A 66 -6.92 -9.42 -5.85
CA ALA A 66 -5.95 -9.43 -6.93
C ALA A 66 -4.52 -9.74 -6.44
N THR A 67 -3.79 -10.51 -7.24
CA THR A 67 -2.37 -10.80 -7.09
C THR A 67 -1.64 -10.29 -8.32
N VAL A 68 -0.49 -9.63 -8.12
CA VAL A 68 0.37 -9.11 -9.20
C VAL A 68 1.72 -9.81 -9.10
N THR A 69 2.14 -10.48 -10.17
CA THR A 69 3.44 -11.15 -10.28
C THR A 69 4.20 -10.66 -11.51
N ILE A 70 5.52 -10.85 -11.51
CA ILE A 70 6.36 -10.58 -12.67
C ILE A 70 6.94 -11.91 -13.12
N GLU A 71 6.64 -12.29 -14.36
CA GLU A 71 7.05 -13.55 -15.00
C GLU A 71 7.70 -13.22 -16.34
N ASP A 72 8.94 -13.64 -16.55
CA ASP A 72 9.70 -13.46 -17.80
C ASP A 72 9.68 -12.02 -18.36
N GLY A 73 9.73 -11.01 -17.49
CA GLY A 73 9.71 -9.60 -17.86
C GLY A 73 8.33 -9.05 -18.24
N GLN A 74 7.26 -9.81 -17.97
CA GLN A 74 5.87 -9.40 -18.11
C GLN A 74 5.23 -9.32 -16.72
N THR A 75 4.29 -8.39 -16.55
CA THR A 75 3.50 -8.35 -15.31
C THR A 75 2.20 -9.10 -15.51
N VAL A 76 1.97 -10.12 -14.70
CA VAL A 76 0.76 -10.94 -14.69
C VAL A 76 -0.10 -10.50 -13.52
N VAL A 77 -1.36 -10.18 -13.78
CA VAL A 77 -2.35 -9.84 -12.76
C VAL A 77 -3.42 -10.91 -12.76
N MET A 78 -3.64 -11.53 -11.61
CA MET A 78 -4.72 -12.47 -11.38
C MET A 78 -5.73 -11.82 -10.45
N VAL A 79 -7.02 -11.93 -10.74
CA VAL A 79 -8.09 -11.34 -9.90
C VAL A 79 -9.33 -12.20 -9.90
N THR A 80 -10.06 -12.22 -8.78
CA THR A 80 -11.42 -12.78 -8.73
C THR A 80 -12.46 -11.67 -8.91
N ILE A 81 -13.27 -11.76 -9.96
CA ILE A 81 -14.37 -10.82 -10.27
C ILE A 81 -15.64 -11.66 -10.39
N ASN A 82 -16.70 -11.30 -9.66
CA ASN A 82 -17.97 -12.04 -9.67
C ASN A 82 -17.80 -13.55 -9.36
N GLY A 83 -16.87 -13.88 -8.46
CA GLY A 83 -16.55 -15.27 -8.11
C GLY A 83 -15.78 -16.07 -9.17
N GLU A 84 -15.52 -15.51 -10.35
CA GLU A 84 -14.70 -16.13 -11.40
C GLU A 84 -13.28 -15.55 -11.37
N ASN A 85 -12.28 -16.40 -11.65
CA ASN A 85 -10.87 -16.00 -11.70
C ASN A 85 -10.50 -15.54 -13.12
N TYR A 86 -9.85 -14.39 -13.19
CA TYR A 86 -9.38 -13.76 -14.41
C TYR A 86 -7.87 -13.51 -14.34
N THR A 87 -7.22 -13.61 -15.49
CA THR A 87 -5.79 -13.31 -15.63
C THR A 87 -5.60 -12.32 -16.78
N ALA A 88 -4.82 -11.27 -16.53
CA ALA A 88 -4.38 -10.33 -17.56
C ALA A 88 -2.86 -10.23 -17.52
N THR A 89 -2.25 -10.20 -18.71
CA THR A 89 -0.80 -10.07 -18.86
C THR A 89 -0.48 -8.74 -19.52
N PHE A 90 0.43 -8.00 -18.90
CA PHE A 90 0.87 -6.70 -19.36
C PHE A 90 2.35 -6.80 -19.76
N PRO A 91 2.70 -6.56 -21.03
CA PRO A 91 4.08 -6.64 -21.48
C PRO A 91 4.89 -5.42 -21.00
N GLY A 92 6.15 -5.66 -20.65
CA GLY A 92 7.12 -4.63 -20.33
C GLY A 92 7.51 -4.57 -18.84
N THR A 93 8.67 -3.99 -18.59
CA THR A 93 9.31 -3.96 -17.27
C THR A 93 9.07 -2.66 -16.49
N ASN A 94 8.55 -1.61 -17.15
CA ASN A 94 8.35 -0.28 -16.57
C ASN A 94 6.86 0.04 -16.42
N LEU A 95 6.08 -0.92 -15.92
CA LEU A 95 4.65 -0.77 -15.70
C LEU A 95 4.37 -0.21 -14.31
N SER A 96 3.52 0.80 -14.23
CA SER A 96 2.89 1.23 -12.98
C SER A 96 1.52 0.59 -12.88
N ILE A 97 1.38 -0.37 -11.96
CA ILE A 97 0.10 -1.05 -11.70
C ILE A 97 -0.35 -0.73 -10.27
N SER A 98 -1.61 -0.31 -10.14
CA SER A 98 -2.29 -0.21 -8.86
C SER A 98 -3.65 -0.89 -8.93
N THR A 99 -4.05 -1.54 -7.83
CA THR A 99 -5.33 -2.23 -7.73
C THR A 99 -6.02 -1.90 -6.43
N THR A 100 -7.33 -1.72 -6.47
CA THR A 100 -8.19 -1.61 -5.28
C THR A 100 -9.42 -2.48 -5.44
N SER A 101 -9.95 -2.98 -4.33
CA SER A 101 -11.21 -3.72 -4.30
C SER A 101 -12.04 -3.29 -3.10
N GLY A 102 -13.35 -3.39 -3.23
CA GLY A 102 -14.28 -3.08 -2.15
C GLY A 102 -15.66 -3.64 -2.42
N THR A 103 -16.38 -3.90 -1.34
CA THR A 103 -17.76 -4.40 -1.37
C THR A 103 -18.63 -3.48 -0.51
N TYR A 104 -19.80 -3.10 -1.00
CA TYR A 104 -20.75 -2.28 -0.25
C TYR A 104 -22.20 -2.59 -0.66
N ASN A 105 -23.17 -2.18 0.16
CA ASN A 105 -24.58 -2.24 -0.21
C ASN A 105 -25.02 -0.92 -0.83
N ASN A 106 -25.63 -0.95 -2.01
CA ASN A 106 -26.21 0.25 -2.62
C ASN A 106 -27.52 0.66 -1.90
N PRO A 107 -28.12 1.82 -2.23
CA PRO A 107 -29.38 2.26 -1.60
C PRO A 107 -30.57 1.30 -1.77
N ASN A 108 -30.52 0.39 -2.75
CA ASN A 108 -31.53 -0.63 -2.99
C ASN A 108 -31.27 -1.92 -2.19
N GLY A 109 -30.20 -1.96 -1.37
CA GLY A 109 -29.79 -3.12 -0.59
C GLY A 109 -29.06 -4.20 -1.39
N GLN A 110 -28.69 -3.94 -2.64
CA GLN A 110 -27.92 -4.88 -3.46
C GLN A 110 -26.44 -4.81 -3.07
N VAL A 111 -25.79 -5.97 -3.00
CA VAL A 111 -24.34 -6.07 -2.83
C VAL A 111 -23.66 -5.62 -4.12
N VAL A 112 -22.74 -4.68 -4.00
CA VAL A 112 -21.93 -4.15 -5.09
C VAL A 112 -20.47 -4.49 -4.81
N ASP A 113 -19.88 -5.28 -5.69
CA ASP A 113 -18.45 -5.55 -5.69
C ASP A 113 -17.76 -4.68 -6.72
N VAL A 114 -16.76 -3.92 -6.29
CA VAL A 114 -15.95 -3.06 -7.16
C VAL A 114 -14.51 -3.53 -7.12
N PHE A 115 -13.93 -3.73 -8.30
CA PHE A 115 -12.50 -3.91 -8.49
C PHE A 115 -12.00 -2.83 -9.45
N THR A 116 -10.93 -2.14 -9.08
CA THR A 116 -10.29 -1.13 -9.92
C THR A 116 -8.86 -1.53 -10.17
N ILE A 117 -8.41 -1.41 -11.42
CA ILE A 117 -7.01 -1.52 -11.81
C ILE A 117 -6.62 -0.27 -12.59
N THR A 118 -5.45 0.28 -12.30
CA THR A 118 -4.83 1.32 -13.12
C THR A 118 -3.49 0.79 -13.62
N VAL A 119 -3.31 0.83 -14.94
CA VAL A 119 -2.06 0.44 -15.61
C VAL A 119 -1.57 1.64 -16.42
N ASN A 120 -0.40 2.19 -16.09
CA ASN A 120 0.18 3.35 -16.77
C ASN A 120 -0.84 4.49 -16.98
N ASN A 121 -1.52 4.89 -15.91
CA ASN A 121 -2.55 5.94 -15.89
C ASN A 121 -3.86 5.61 -16.61
N GLN A 122 -4.02 4.41 -17.16
CA GLN A 122 -5.29 3.94 -17.70
C GLN A 122 -6.04 3.12 -16.65
N THR A 123 -7.17 3.66 -16.19
CA THR A 123 -8.00 3.05 -15.14
C THR A 123 -9.17 2.27 -15.73
N TYR A 124 -9.41 1.09 -15.18
CA TYR A 124 -10.56 0.24 -15.44
C TYR A 124 -11.25 -0.08 -14.12
N VAL A 125 -12.57 0.09 -14.07
CA VAL A 125 -13.43 -0.16 -12.91
C VAL A 125 -14.42 -1.24 -13.28
N TYR A 126 -14.37 -2.36 -12.56
CA TYR A 126 -15.24 -3.52 -12.69
C TYR A 126 -16.25 -3.46 -11.57
N THR A 127 -17.50 -3.20 -11.89
CA THR A 127 -18.61 -3.12 -10.93
C THR A 127 -19.54 -4.30 -11.15
N THR A 128 -19.69 -5.14 -10.14
CA THR A 128 -20.59 -6.30 -10.16
C THR A 128 -21.77 -6.05 -9.24
N ILE A 129 -22.98 -6.17 -9.79
CA ILE A 129 -24.24 -6.07 -9.05
C ILE A 129 -25.11 -7.25 -9.49
N ASP A 130 -25.64 -8.01 -8.54
CA ASP A 130 -26.50 -9.19 -8.79
C ASP A 130 -25.91 -10.16 -9.84
N GLY A 131 -24.61 -10.44 -9.73
CA GLY A 131 -23.93 -11.35 -10.65
C GLY A 131 -23.58 -10.76 -12.02
N LYS A 132 -23.90 -9.49 -12.27
CA LYS A 132 -23.65 -8.82 -13.54
C LYS A 132 -22.51 -7.81 -13.43
N THR A 133 -21.45 -7.99 -14.21
CA THR A 133 -20.29 -7.09 -14.22
C THR A 133 -20.33 -6.08 -15.37
N THR A 134 -20.16 -4.80 -15.05
CA THR A 134 -19.95 -3.72 -16.01
C THR A 134 -18.54 -3.16 -15.85
N VAL A 135 -17.86 -2.89 -16.97
CA VAL A 135 -16.51 -2.31 -16.98
C VAL A 135 -16.58 -0.86 -17.48
N THR A 136 -16.05 0.07 -16.70
CA THR A 136 -15.94 1.49 -17.08
C THR A 136 -14.50 1.98 -16.96
N ASN A 137 -14.18 3.11 -17.59
CA ASN A 137 -12.94 3.83 -17.36
C ASN A 137 -13.01 4.69 -16.08
N GLY A 138 -11.92 5.37 -15.73
CA GLY A 138 -11.87 6.28 -14.57
C GLY A 138 -12.83 7.48 -14.63
N SER A 139 -13.44 7.75 -15.79
CA SER A 139 -14.47 8.78 -15.99
C SER A 139 -15.90 8.22 -16.00
N GLY A 140 -16.06 6.92 -15.75
CA GLY A 140 -17.37 6.25 -15.73
C GLY A 140 -17.94 5.88 -17.11
N GLN A 141 -17.17 6.03 -18.19
CA GLN A 141 -17.60 5.61 -19.53
C GLN A 141 -17.39 4.11 -19.71
N VAL A 142 -18.37 3.42 -20.28
CA VAL A 142 -18.29 1.96 -20.52
C VAL A 142 -17.12 1.63 -21.45
N VAL A 143 -16.33 0.63 -21.06
CA VAL A 143 -15.24 0.08 -21.84
C VAL A 143 -15.75 -1.18 -22.56
N SER A 144 -15.78 -1.14 -23.88
CA SER A 144 -16.14 -2.31 -24.68
C SER A 144 -15.07 -3.41 -24.56
N GLY A 145 -15.50 -4.67 -24.68
CA GLY A 145 -14.59 -5.82 -24.63
C GLY A 145 -14.13 -6.22 -23.22
N GLY A 146 -14.64 -5.59 -22.15
CA GLY A 146 -14.42 -6.05 -20.77
C GLY A 146 -13.04 -5.71 -20.18
N GLY A 147 -12.32 -4.76 -20.78
CA GLY A 147 -11.00 -4.32 -20.32
C GLY A 147 -9.92 -5.41 -20.42
N PRO A 148 -8.78 -5.26 -19.71
CA PRO A 148 -7.67 -6.21 -19.78
C PRO A 148 -8.04 -7.65 -19.42
N PHE A 149 -9.05 -7.84 -18.56
CA PHE A 149 -9.52 -9.15 -18.13
C PHE A 149 -10.59 -9.75 -19.05
N HIS A 150 -11.03 -9.02 -20.08
CA HIS A 150 -12.04 -9.46 -21.03
C HIS A 150 -13.34 -9.96 -20.37
N VAL A 151 -13.74 -9.32 -19.27
CA VAL A 151 -14.93 -9.71 -18.50
C VAL A 151 -16.16 -9.52 -19.39
N THR A 152 -16.85 -10.62 -19.67
CA THR A 152 -18.12 -10.60 -20.38
C THR A 152 -19.24 -10.67 -19.35
N SER A 153 -20.13 -9.69 -19.36
CA SER A 153 -21.35 -9.76 -18.54
C SER A 153 -22.15 -10.99 -18.97
N ARG A 154 -22.35 -11.95 -18.05
CA ARG A 154 -23.37 -12.99 -18.18
C ARG A 154 -24.70 -12.51 -17.60
#